data_AF-A0A2G9NIR3-F1
#
_entry.id   AF-A0A2G9NIR3-F1
#
_cell.length_a   1.000
_cell.length_b   1.000
_cell.length_c   1.000
_cell.angle_alpha   90.00
_cell.angle_beta   90.00
_cell.angle_gamma   90.00
#
_symmetry.space_group_name_H-M   'P 1'
#
loop_
_entity.id
_entity.type
_entity.pdbx_description
1 polymer ?
#
loop_
_entity_poly.entity_id
_entity_poly.type
_entity_poly.pdbx_seq_one_letter_code
_entity_poly.pdbx_strand_id
1 'polypeptide(L)'
;MKIIKKKAKSFFIGGENFKKEFRRQLRLLIIVALGFTIAFTWRQTIFDVVESFVIRFINVQGTATLSFLTSFFITIFSLLLMLIASYFLTDRSNSH
;
A
#
# COMPACT_ATOMS: atom_id res chain seq x y z
N MET A 1 -43.71 25.54 20.59
CA MET A 1 -43.66 24.75 19.33
C MET A 1 -42.56 25.16 18.33
N LYS A 2 -41.91 26.34 18.43
CA LYS A 2 -40.82 26.75 17.50
C LYS A 2 -39.44 26.10 17.76
N ILE A 3 -39.20 25.59 18.96
CA ILE A 3 -37.89 25.04 19.38
C ILE A 3 -37.61 23.67 18.72
N ILE A 4 -38.65 22.84 18.55
CA ILE A 4 -38.53 21.48 18.00
C ILE A 4 -38.14 21.52 16.51
N LYS A 5 -38.64 22.49 15.73
CA LYS A 5 -38.27 22.67 14.32
C LYS A 5 -36.80 23.06 14.11
N LYS A 6 -36.17 23.77 15.06
CA LYS A 6 -34.74 24.14 14.95
C LYS A 6 -33.81 22.95 15.18
N LYS A 7 -34.10 22.09 16.16
CA LYS A 7 -33.29 20.89 16.45
C LYS A 7 -33.32 19.86 15.32
N ALA A 8 -34.49 19.66 14.68
CA ALA A 8 -34.59 18.74 13.55
C ALA A 8 -33.77 19.19 12.34
N LYS A 9 -33.70 20.52 12.08
CA LYS A 9 -32.94 21.07 10.96
C LYS A 9 -31.42 20.94 11.14
N SER A 10 -30.91 21.13 12.36
CA SER A 10 -29.48 20.94 12.66
C SER A 10 -29.05 19.47 12.63
N PHE A 11 -29.95 18.54 12.97
CA PHE A 11 -29.68 17.11 12.91
C PHE A 11 -29.59 16.60 11.46
N PHE A 12 -30.44 17.11 10.56
CA PHE A 12 -30.37 16.81 9.12
C PHE A 12 -29.10 17.39 8.47
N ILE A 13 -28.66 18.59 8.86
CA ILE A 13 -27.42 19.22 8.36
C ILE A 13 -26.17 18.46 8.83
N GLY A 14 -26.18 17.91 10.05
CA GLY A 14 -25.10 17.03 10.53
C GLY A 14 -25.01 15.72 9.74
N GLY A 15 -26.15 15.14 9.36
CA GLY A 15 -26.23 13.91 8.56
C GLY A 15 -25.71 14.06 7.12
N GLU A 16 -25.96 15.20 6.46
CA GLU A 16 -25.47 15.45 5.10
C GLU A 16 -23.94 15.61 5.05
N ASN A 17 -23.37 16.30 6.03
CA ASN A 17 -21.91 16.42 6.16
C ASN A 17 -21.26 15.08 6.52
N PHE A 18 -21.89 14.27 7.38
CA PHE A 18 -21.43 12.91 7.68
C PHE A 18 -21.44 12.01 6.43
N LYS A 19 -22.50 12.08 5.62
CA LYS A 19 -22.59 11.30 4.37
C LYS A 19 -21.57 11.73 3.32
N LYS A 20 -21.14 13.00 3.35
CA LYS A 20 -20.06 13.52 2.49
C LYS A 20 -18.70 12.97 2.93
N GLU A 21 -18.40 13.03 4.23
CA GLU A 21 -17.13 12.53 4.75
C GLU A 21 -17.03 11.00 4.71
N PHE A 22 -18.13 10.29 4.97
CA PHE A 22 -18.20 8.83 4.84
C PHE A 22 -17.91 8.38 3.40
N ARG A 23 -18.46 9.05 2.38
CA ARG A 23 -18.14 8.75 0.98
C ARG A 23 -16.67 9.02 0.64
N ARG A 24 -16.06 10.04 1.26
CA ARG A 24 -14.64 10.35 1.08
C ARG A 24 -13.75 9.28 1.71
N GLN A 25 -14.07 8.85 2.93
CA GLN A 25 -13.36 7.76 3.62
C GLN A 25 -13.52 6.44 2.89
N LEU A 26 -14.72 6.13 2.39
CA LEU A 26 -15.00 4.90 1.65
C LEU A 26 -14.24 4.86 0.32
N ARG A 27 -14.11 6.00 -0.38
CA ARG A 27 -13.25 6.10 -1.57
C ARG A 27 -11.77 5.86 -1.23
N LEU A 28 -11.27 6.47 -0.16
CA LEU A 28 -9.90 6.25 0.32
C LEU A 28 -9.67 4.78 0.68
N LEU A 29 -10.61 4.17 1.40
CA LEU A 29 -10.55 2.77 1.78
C LEU A 29 -10.49 1.86 0.56
N ILE A 30 -11.30 2.12 -0.47
CA ILE A 30 -11.26 1.34 -1.72
C ILE A 30 -9.90 1.50 -2.41
N ILE A 31 -9.37 2.73 -2.52
CA ILE A 31 -8.06 2.96 -3.16
C ILE A 31 -6.95 2.22 -2.41
N VAL A 32 -6.94 2.31 -1.08
CA VAL A 32 -5.96 1.64 -0.22
C VAL A 32 -6.11 0.12 -0.32
N ALA A 33 -7.35 -0.40 -0.28
CA ALA A 33 -7.62 -1.82 -0.39
C ALA A 33 -7.18 -2.37 -1.75
N LEU A 34 -7.50 -1.69 -2.85
CA LEU A 34 -7.07 -2.09 -4.18
C LEU A 34 -5.55 -2.01 -4.34
N GLY A 35 -4.90 -0.94 -3.86
CA GLY A 35 -3.45 -0.82 -3.87
C GLY A 35 -2.77 -1.92 -3.04
N PHE A 36 -3.33 -2.24 -1.87
CA PHE A 36 -2.86 -3.35 -1.04
C PHE A 36 -3.05 -4.69 -1.73
N THR A 37 -4.21 -4.96 -2.33
CA THR A 37 -4.46 -6.20 -3.07
C THR A 37 -3.50 -6.36 -4.25
N ILE A 38 -3.24 -5.29 -5.01
CA ILE A 38 -2.27 -5.31 -6.12
C ILE A 38 -0.86 -5.61 -5.58
N ALA A 39 -0.42 -4.90 -4.54
CA ALA A 39 0.87 -5.16 -3.91
C ALA A 39 0.99 -6.59 -3.37
N PHE A 40 -0.10 -7.12 -2.80
CA PHE A 40 -0.18 -8.47 -2.28
C PHE A 40 -0.11 -9.52 -3.40
N THR A 41 -0.80 -9.31 -4.52
CA THR A 41 -0.71 -10.18 -5.71
C THR A 41 0.70 -10.18 -6.29
N TRP A 42 1.36 -9.02 -6.33
CA TRP A 42 2.72 -8.89 -6.87
C TRP A 42 3.78 -9.55 -6.00
N ARG A 43 3.53 -9.79 -4.70
CA ARG A 43 4.48 -10.48 -3.82
C ARG A 43 4.98 -11.78 -4.45
N GLN A 44 4.06 -12.68 -4.81
CA GLN A 44 4.40 -13.99 -5.35
C GLN A 44 5.14 -13.87 -6.69
N THR A 45 4.65 -13.01 -7.58
CA THR A 45 5.28 -12.78 -8.89
C THR A 45 6.70 -12.23 -8.78
N ILE A 46 6.98 -11.33 -7.83
CA ILE A 46 8.34 -10.81 -7.62
C ILE A 46 9.26 -11.94 -7.13
N PHE A 47 8.79 -12.81 -6.23
CA PHE A 47 9.56 -13.99 -5.81
C PHE A 47 9.87 -14.91 -7.01
N ASP A 48 8.88 -15.26 -7.81
CA ASP A 48 9.04 -16.16 -8.96
C ASP A 48 9.96 -15.55 -10.04
N VAL A 49 9.87 -14.24 -10.28
CA VAL A 49 10.74 -13.51 -11.22
C VAL A 49 12.19 -13.46 -10.72
N VAL A 50 12.39 -13.16 -9.44
CA VAL A 50 13.73 -13.15 -8.83
C VAL A 50 14.31 -14.56 -8.82
N GLU A 51 13.52 -15.58 -8.53
CA GLU A 51 13.93 -16.98 -8.60
C GLU A 51 14.34 -17.40 -10.01
N SER A 52 13.50 -17.12 -11.00
CA SER A 52 13.81 -17.38 -12.41
C SER A 52 15.08 -16.65 -12.86
N PHE A 53 15.30 -15.42 -12.38
CA PHE A 53 16.52 -14.66 -12.64
C PHE A 53 17.74 -15.34 -11.99
N VAL A 54 17.66 -15.68 -10.71
CA VAL A 54 18.77 -16.34 -9.98
C VAL A 54 19.11 -17.70 -10.58
N ILE A 55 18.12 -18.53 -10.94
CA ILE A 55 18.36 -19.81 -11.64
C ILE A 55 19.09 -19.56 -12.96
N ARG A 56 18.62 -18.59 -13.76
CA ARG A 56 19.17 -18.31 -15.09
C ARG A 56 20.61 -17.79 -15.04
N PHE A 57 20.97 -17.05 -13.99
CA PHE A 57 22.32 -16.48 -13.85
C PHE A 57 23.29 -17.37 -13.07
N ILE A 58 22.82 -18.23 -12.17
CA ILE A 58 23.69 -18.97 -11.23
C ILE A 58 23.63 -20.51 -11.45
N ASN A 59 22.73 -21.03 -12.28
CA ASN A 59 22.61 -22.46 -12.63
C ASN A 59 22.67 -23.43 -11.42
N VAL A 60 22.07 -23.01 -10.28
CA VAL A 60 22.09 -23.78 -9.03
C VAL A 60 20.90 -24.72 -9.01
N GLN A 61 21.16 -26.03 -9.03
CA GLN A 61 20.14 -27.09 -9.11
C GLN A 61 19.50 -27.45 -7.74
N GLY A 62 19.97 -26.85 -6.64
CA GLY A 62 19.48 -27.13 -5.29
C GLY A 62 18.32 -26.22 -4.88
N THR A 63 17.11 -26.76 -4.77
CA THR A 63 15.87 -26.05 -4.41
C THR A 63 15.95 -25.27 -3.09
N ALA A 64 16.65 -25.80 -2.09
CA ALA A 64 16.81 -25.14 -0.79
C ALA A 64 17.79 -23.95 -0.83
N THR A 65 18.91 -24.09 -1.52
CA THR A 65 19.92 -23.03 -1.68
C THR A 65 19.37 -21.89 -2.52
N LEU A 66 18.59 -22.21 -3.54
CA LEU A 66 17.92 -21.25 -4.40
C LEU A 66 16.92 -20.39 -3.62
N SER A 67 16.05 -21.01 -2.82
CA SER A 67 15.06 -20.32 -1.98
C SER A 67 15.68 -19.38 -0.95
N PHE A 68 16.83 -19.79 -0.38
CA PHE A 68 17.57 -18.95 0.56
C PHE A 68 18.21 -17.76 -0.14
N LEU A 69 18.82 -17.98 -1.32
CA LEU A 69 19.50 -16.94 -2.08
C LEU A 69 18.51 -15.91 -2.65
N THR A 70 17.35 -16.35 -3.13
CA THR A 70 16.27 -15.45 -3.57
C THR A 70 15.70 -14.65 -2.43
N SER A 71 15.48 -15.28 -1.26
CA SER A 71 15.02 -14.58 -0.05
C SER A 71 16.04 -13.54 0.44
N PHE A 72 17.32 -13.85 0.37
CA PHE A 72 18.39 -12.90 0.71
C PHE A 72 18.44 -11.73 -0.28
N PHE A 73 18.37 -12.03 -1.58
CA PHE A 73 18.39 -11.03 -2.63
C PHE A 73 17.20 -10.08 -2.55
N ILE A 74 15.99 -10.62 -2.38
CA ILE A 74 14.78 -9.79 -2.28
C ILE A 74 14.79 -8.92 -1.01
N THR A 75 15.39 -9.39 0.07
CA THR A 75 15.54 -8.61 1.31
C THR A 75 16.45 -7.40 1.07
N ILE A 76 17.62 -7.61 0.45
CA ILE A 76 18.54 -6.52 0.11
C ILE A 76 17.89 -5.56 -0.88
N PHE A 77 17.24 -6.08 -1.92
CA PHE A 77 16.57 -5.28 -2.93
C PHE A 77 15.45 -4.43 -2.33
N SER A 78 14.66 -4.99 -1.42
CA SER A 78 13.58 -4.30 -0.72
C SER A 78 14.11 -3.19 0.19
N LEU A 79 15.20 -3.44 0.93
CA LEU A 79 15.88 -2.41 1.72
C LEU A 79 16.37 -1.26 0.84
N LEU A 80 16.92 -1.57 -0.34
CA LEU A 80 17.42 -0.57 -1.29
C LEU A 80 16.27 0.28 -1.85
N LEU A 81 15.15 -0.34 -2.24
CA LEU A 81 13.94 0.38 -2.64
C LEU A 81 13.38 1.25 -1.52
N MET A 82 13.39 0.77 -0.28
CA MET A 82 12.92 1.52 0.88
C MET A 82 13.80 2.76 1.14
N LEU A 83 15.11 2.64 0.99
CA LEU A 83 16.03 3.77 1.09
C LEU A 83 15.78 4.81 -0.01
N ILE A 84 15.57 4.38 -1.26
CA ILE A 84 15.24 5.28 -2.37
C ILE A 84 13.89 5.98 -2.12
N ALA A 85 12.88 5.23 -1.68
CA ALA A 85 11.56 5.79 -1.36
C ALA A 85 11.66 6.82 -0.22
N SER A 86 12.42 6.50 0.83
CA SER A 86 12.68 7.40 1.96
C SER A 86 13.39 8.67 1.52
N TYR A 87 14.41 8.56 0.67
CA TYR A 87 15.10 9.70 0.09
C TYR A 87 14.16 10.60 -0.72
N PHE A 88 13.34 10.03 -1.60
CA PHE A 88 12.38 10.77 -2.41
C PHE A 88 11.27 11.45 -1.59
N LEU A 89 10.82 10.81 -0.51
CA LEU A 89 9.83 11.39 0.40
C LEU A 89 10.41 12.49 1.30
N THR A 90 11.66 12.33 1.74
CA THR A 90 12.37 13.33 2.55
C THR A 90 12.57 14.64 1.79
N ASP A 91 12.81 14.57 0.48
CA ASP A 91 13.03 15.76 -0.36
C ASP A 91 11.79 16.66 -0.48
N ARG A 92 10.58 16.08 -0.39
CA ARG A 92 9.32 16.86 -0.31
C ARG A 92 9.01 17.41 1.09
N SER A 93 9.60 16.85 2.14
CA SER A 93 9.37 17.30 3.51
C SER A 93 10.24 18.50 3.90
N ASN A 94 11.38 18.70 3.24
CA ASN A 94 12.34 19.76 3.56
C ASN A 94 12.16 21.05 2.72
N SER A 95 11.17 21.09 1.82
CA SER A 95 10.85 22.26 0.99
C SER A 95 9.61 23.02 1.50
N HIS A 96 9.48 23.15 2.83
CA HIS A 96 8.54 24.05 3.48
C HIS A 96 9.28 25.19 4.15
#